data_AF-B9YCU9-F1
#
_entry.id   AF-B9YCU9-F1
#
_cell.length_a   1.000
_cell.length_b   1.000
_cell.length_c   1.000
_cell.angle_alpha   90.00
_cell.angle_beta   90.00
_cell.angle_gamma   90.00
#
_symmetry.space_group_name_H-M   'P 1'
#
loop_
_entity.id
_entity.type
_entity.pdbx_description
1 polymer ?
#
loop_
_entity_poly.entity_id
_entity_poly.type
_entity_poly.pdbx_seq_one_letter_code
_entity_poly.pdbx_strand_id
1 'polypeptide(L)'
;MKKNQKALLSFTLAALVFSAGCAFFSDNPLLTFIDVLSILSLVLLVGGLVEFLIHGGYFDFMTYSFSSAKNLLTRHPEAQSQRYFDYAQKQKERRGTSEHFLLKLSGILLGLSILLTILYEVI
;
A
#
# COMPACT_ATOMS: atom_id res chain seq x y z
N MET A 1 2.90 11.77 -13.42
CA MET A 1 1.79 10.89 -13.84
C MET A 1 2.13 9.86 -14.93
N LYS A 2 2.63 10.21 -16.13
CA LYS A 2 2.89 9.20 -17.21
C LYS A 2 3.94 8.13 -16.89
N LYS A 3 4.94 8.43 -16.04
CA LYS A 3 6.04 7.50 -15.70
C LYS A 3 5.56 6.33 -14.83
N ASN A 4 4.63 6.60 -13.92
CA ASN A 4 4.16 5.60 -12.95
C ASN A 4 3.12 4.67 -13.52
N GLN A 5 2.31 5.10 -14.49
CA GLN A 5 1.43 4.17 -15.23
C GLN A 5 2.21 3.13 -16.00
N LYS A 6 3.32 3.52 -16.66
CA LYS A 6 4.17 2.56 -17.38
C LYS A 6 4.78 1.53 -16.42
N ALA A 7 5.29 1.99 -15.28
CA ALA A 7 5.80 1.11 -14.23
C ALA A 7 4.71 0.18 -13.69
N LEU A 8 3.51 0.70 -13.43
CA LEU A 8 2.40 -0.09 -12.90
C LEU A 8 2.00 -1.21 -13.87
N LEU A 9 1.90 -0.88 -15.17
CA LEU A 9 1.63 -1.85 -16.23
C LEU A 9 2.75 -2.88 -16.36
N SER A 10 4.02 -2.47 -16.34
CA SER A 10 5.14 -3.41 -16.47
C SER A 10 5.21 -4.38 -15.28
N PHE A 11 4.98 -3.90 -14.06
CA PHE A 11 4.95 -4.75 -12.87
C PHE A 11 3.74 -5.68 -12.85
N THR A 12 2.58 -5.20 -13.31
CA THR A 12 1.38 -6.05 -13.47
C THR A 12 1.64 -7.17 -14.48
N LEU A 13 2.23 -6.84 -15.64
CA LEU A 13 2.57 -7.82 -16.66
C LEU A 13 3.59 -8.84 -16.14
N ALA A 14 4.62 -8.39 -15.42
CA ALA A 14 5.61 -9.28 -14.82
C ALA A 14 4.97 -10.26 -13.82
N ALA A 15 4.05 -9.77 -12.97
CA ALA A 15 3.32 -10.61 -12.02
C ALA A 15 2.45 -11.66 -12.73
N LEU A 16 1.81 -11.30 -13.85
CA LEU A 16 1.03 -12.23 -14.66
C LEU A 16 1.91 -13.29 -15.33
N VAL A 17 3.03 -12.89 -15.94
CA VAL A 17 3.97 -13.82 -16.57
C VAL A 17 4.57 -14.78 -15.55
N PHE A 18 4.94 -14.28 -14.37
CA PHE A 18 5.46 -15.12 -13.28
C PHE A 18 4.41 -16.12 -12.80
N SER A 19 3.17 -15.66 -12.56
CA SER A 19 2.07 -16.53 -12.12
C SER A 19 1.74 -17.60 -13.18
N ALA A 20 1.78 -17.25 -14.46
CA ALA A 20 1.61 -18.18 -15.58
C ALA A 20 2.76 -19.21 -15.65
N GLY A 21 3.99 -18.77 -15.40
CA GLY A 21 5.15 -19.65 -15.32
C GLY A 21 5.03 -20.67 -14.19
N CYS A 22 4.57 -20.27 -13.01
CA CYS A 22 4.32 -21.17 -11.89
C CYS A 22 3.16 -22.14 -12.17
N ALA A 23 2.10 -21.66 -12.82
CA ALA A 23 0.95 -22.48 -13.19
C ALA A 23 1.28 -23.59 -14.19
N PHE A 24 2.26 -23.39 -15.08
CA PHE A 24 2.65 -24.36 -16.11
C PHE A 24 3.17 -25.69 -15.53
N PHE A 25 3.71 -25.68 -14.31
CA PHE A 25 4.24 -26.87 -13.64
C PHE A 25 3.24 -27.53 -12.68
N SER A 26 1.99 -27.09 -12.64
CA SER A 26 0.96 -27.57 -11.71
C SER A 26 -0.06 -28.46 -12.39
N ASP A 27 -0.55 -29.45 -11.66
CA ASP A 27 -1.67 -30.31 -12.08
C ASP A 27 -2.99 -29.53 -12.23
N ASN A 28 -3.14 -28.41 -11.50
CA ASN A 28 -4.30 -27.53 -11.57
C ASN A 28 -3.85 -26.10 -11.97
N PRO A 29 -3.52 -25.88 -13.26
CA PRO A 29 -2.85 -24.66 -13.71
C PRO A 29 -3.67 -23.39 -13.41
N LEU A 30 -5.00 -23.45 -13.56
CA LEU A 30 -5.86 -22.28 -13.37
C LEU A 30 -5.98 -21.88 -11.89
N LEU A 31 -6.12 -22.87 -11.00
CA LEU A 31 -6.17 -22.63 -9.56
C LEU A 31 -4.83 -22.13 -9.02
N THR A 32 -3.72 -22.77 -9.43
CA THR A 32 -2.37 -22.35 -9.04
C THR A 32 -2.03 -20.95 -9.56
N PHE A 33 -2.50 -20.57 -10.75
CA PHE A 33 -2.36 -19.20 -11.24
C PHE A 33 -3.03 -18.18 -10.32
N ILE A 34 -4.28 -18.45 -9.92
CA ILE A 34 -5.06 -17.59 -9.02
C ILE A 34 -4.40 -17.49 -7.65
N ASP A 35 -3.92 -18.60 -7.11
CA ASP A 35 -3.25 -18.65 -5.79
C ASP A 35 -1.96 -17.84 -5.79
N VAL A 36 -1.09 -18.04 -6.79
CA VAL A 36 0.18 -17.29 -6.89
C VAL A 36 -0.06 -15.81 -7.06
N LEU A 37 -1.03 -15.43 -7.91
CA LEU A 37 -1.40 -14.03 -8.11
C LEU A 37 -1.95 -13.41 -6.81
N SER A 38 -2.77 -14.15 -6.07
CA SER A 38 -3.32 -13.72 -4.78
C SER A 38 -2.24 -13.53 -3.74
N ILE A 39 -1.30 -14.48 -3.62
CA ILE A 39 -0.15 -14.38 -2.70
C ILE A 39 0.71 -13.17 -3.05
N LEU A 40 1.04 -12.96 -4.32
CA LEU A 40 1.80 -11.79 -4.77
C LEU A 40 1.07 -10.48 -4.44
N SER A 41 -0.24 -10.42 -4.67
CA SER A 41 -1.04 -9.26 -4.33
C SER A 41 -1.01 -8.96 -2.83
N LEU A 42 -1.06 -9.99 -1.98
CA LEU A 42 -1.03 -9.87 -0.54
C LEU A 42 0.32 -9.38 -0.04
N VAL A 43 1.42 -9.93 -0.57
CA VAL A 43 2.78 -9.49 -0.23
C VAL A 43 2.97 -8.02 -0.60
N LEU A 44 2.51 -7.61 -1.79
CA LEU A 44 2.59 -6.21 -2.23
C LEU A 44 1.67 -5.30 -1.40
N LEU A 45 0.51 -5.79 -0.95
CA LEU A 45 -0.39 -5.04 -0.07
C LEU A 45 0.27 -4.78 1.27
N VAL A 46 0.87 -5.80 1.89
CA VAL A 46 1.60 -5.66 3.16
C VAL A 46 2.80 -4.72 2.98
N GLY A 47 3.59 -4.88 1.92
CA GLY A 47 4.70 -3.99 1.62
C GLY A 47 4.26 -2.54 1.41
N GLY A 48 3.18 -2.31 0.67
CA GLY A 48 2.60 -1.00 0.45
C GLY A 48 1.99 -0.38 1.71
N LEU A 49 1.40 -1.19 2.59
CA LEU A 49 0.91 -0.74 3.91
C LEU A 49 2.06 -0.32 4.81
N VAL A 50 3.16 -1.09 4.83
CA VAL A 50 4.36 -0.72 5.58
C VAL A 50 4.97 0.57 5.03
N GLU A 51 5.11 0.69 3.70
CA GLU A 51 5.58 1.92 3.04
C GLU A 51 4.68 3.10 3.39
N PHE A 52 3.36 2.92 3.38
CA PHE A 52 2.36 3.91 3.75
C PHE A 52 2.47 4.34 5.22
N LEU A 53 2.70 3.40 6.14
CA LEU A 53 2.88 3.73 7.56
C LEU A 53 4.17 4.52 7.81
N ILE A 54 5.25 4.15 7.11
CA ILE A 54 6.56 4.83 7.21
C ILE A 54 6.49 6.23 6.59
N HIS A 55 6.00 6.36 5.36
CA HIS A 55 6.01 7.64 4.62
C HIS A 55 4.81 8.53 4.94
N GLY A 56 3.67 7.96 5.33
CA GLY A 56 2.45 8.69 5.71
C GLY A 56 2.57 9.42 7.06
N GLY A 57 3.65 9.17 7.81
CA GLY A 57 3.92 9.84 9.08
C GLY A 57 3.02 9.36 10.21
N TYR A 58 2.55 8.11 10.18
CA TYR A 58 1.68 7.57 11.24
C TYR A 58 2.42 7.51 12.60
N PHE A 59 3.72 7.20 12.58
CA PHE A 59 4.59 7.30 13.75
C PHE A 59 4.80 8.75 14.22
N ASP A 60 4.93 9.71 13.30
CA ASP A 60 5.00 11.14 13.65
C ASP A 60 3.68 11.62 14.28
N PHE A 61 2.52 11.14 13.80
CA PHE A 61 1.21 11.45 14.39
C PHE A 61 1.07 10.91 15.82
N MET A 62 1.46 9.67 16.05
CA MET A 62 1.42 9.05 17.38
C MET A 62 2.32 9.80 18.36
N THR A 63 3.54 10.14 17.92
CA THR A 63 4.50 10.92 18.71
C THR A 63 3.97 12.32 19.00
N TYR A 64 3.34 12.97 18.01
CA TYR A 64 2.69 14.27 18.18
C TYR A 64 1.51 14.20 19.17
N SER A 65 0.66 13.18 19.06
CA SER A 65 -0.50 12.98 19.92
C SER A 65 -0.09 12.75 21.38
N PHE A 66 0.95 11.94 21.60
CA PHE A 66 1.51 11.70 22.92
C PHE A 66 2.16 12.95 23.51
N SER A 67 2.93 13.70 22.70
CA SER A 67 3.53 14.96 23.13
C SER A 67 2.48 16.05 23.41
N SER A 68 1.38 16.09 22.65
CA SER A 68 0.26 17.01 22.87
C SER A 68 -0.49 16.67 24.15
N ALA A 69 -0.78 15.38 24.40
CA ALA A 69 -1.40 14.94 25.65
C ALA A 69 -0.53 15.27 26.87
N LYS A 70 0.79 15.05 26.76
CA LYS A 70 1.75 15.43 27.81
C LYS A 70 1.76 16.94 28.07
N ASN A 71 1.77 17.76 27.02
CA ASN A 71 1.79 19.22 27.16
C ASN A 71 0.48 19.81 27.71
N LEU A 72 -0.66 19.19 27.37
CA LEU A 72 -1.97 19.51 27.96
C LEU A 72 -1.99 19.21 29.46
N LEU A 73 -1.39 18.09 29.88
CA LEU A 73 -1.22 17.73 31.29
C LEU A 73 -0.26 18.71 32.02
N THR A 74 0.77 19.23 31.36
CA THR A 74 1.77 20.13 31.97
C THR A 74 1.47 21.62 31.83
N ARG A 75 0.25 22.04 31.42
CA ARG A 75 -0.19 23.45 31.34
C ARG A 75 0.78 24.40 30.59
N HIS A 76 1.40 23.96 29.51
CA HIS A 76 2.17 24.82 28.58
C HIS A 76 1.49 24.91 27.20
N PRO A 77 0.35 25.63 27.09
CA PRO A 77 -0.49 25.64 25.89
C PRO A 77 0.09 26.46 24.71
N GLU A 78 0.97 27.43 24.97
CA GLU A 78 1.41 28.39 23.93
C GLU A 78 2.30 27.76 22.84
N ALA A 79 2.99 26.67 23.12
CA ALA A 79 3.88 26.00 22.17
C ALA A 79 3.17 24.97 21.25
N GLN A 80 1.87 24.73 21.44
CA GLN A 80 1.16 23.62 20.82
C GLN A 80 0.64 23.95 19.40
N SER A 81 0.21 25.19 19.16
CA SER A 81 -0.34 25.63 17.87
C SER A 81 0.73 25.67 16.77
N GLN A 82 1.91 26.23 17.06
CA GLN A 82 3.02 26.34 16.09
C GLN A 82 3.51 24.94 15.66
N ARG A 83 3.64 24.00 16.61
CA ARG A 83 4.06 22.61 16.34
C ARG A 83 3.06 21.84 15.49
N TYR A 84 1.76 22.08 15.66
CA TYR A 84 0.73 21.46 14.83
C TYR A 84 0.83 21.91 13.37
N PHE A 85 1.02 23.22 13.16
CA PHE A 85 1.17 23.79 11.82
C PHE A 85 2.40 23.24 11.10
N ASP A 86 3.55 23.16 11.77
CA ASP A 86 4.78 22.57 11.21
C ASP A 86 4.61 21.07 10.89
N TYR A 87 3.92 20.32 11.76
CA TYR A 87 3.59 18.91 11.52
C TYR A 87 2.66 18.75 10.30
N ALA A 88 1.58 19.53 10.23
CA ALA A 88 0.62 19.47 9.14
C ALA A 88 1.25 19.86 7.79
N GLN A 89 2.15 20.86 7.79
CA GLN A 89 2.88 21.27 6.60
C GLN A 89 3.87 20.21 6.12
N LYS A 90 4.66 19.62 7.03
CA LYS A 90 5.54 18.47 6.71
C LYS A 90 4.76 17.26 6.21
N GLN A 91 3.57 17.00 6.78
CA GLN A 91 2.72 15.90 6.34
C GLN A 91 2.14 16.16 4.94
N LYS A 92 1.77 17.41 4.63
CA LYS A 92 1.29 17.82 3.30
C LYS A 92 2.37 17.67 2.22
N GLU A 93 3.61 17.98 2.56
CA GLU A 93 4.78 17.85 1.67
C GLU A 93 5.15 16.37 1.43
N ARG A 94 5.09 15.53 2.47
CA ARG A 94 5.27 14.07 2.35
C ARG A 94 4.15 13.38 1.57
N ARG A 95 2.88 13.79 1.78
CA ARG A 95 1.74 13.26 1.01
C ARG A 95 1.74 13.69 -0.46
N GLY A 96 2.30 14.86 -0.77
CA GLY A 96 2.48 15.32 -2.15
C GLY A 96 3.51 14.53 -2.95
N THR A 97 4.39 13.80 -2.25
CA THR A 97 5.49 13.02 -2.85
C THR A 97 5.31 11.50 -2.73
N SER A 98 4.51 11.00 -1.77
CA SER A 98 4.24 9.57 -1.65
C SER A 98 3.21 9.12 -2.68
N GLU A 99 3.68 8.78 -3.87
CA GLU A 99 2.87 8.04 -4.82
C GLU A 99 2.68 6.63 -4.26
N HIS A 100 1.49 6.32 -3.72
CA HIS A 100 1.11 5.01 -3.16
C HIS A 100 1.10 3.89 -4.21
N PHE A 101 2.25 3.67 -4.84
CA PHE A 101 2.43 2.83 -6.02
C PHE A 101 2.22 1.36 -5.67
N LEU A 102 2.85 0.88 -4.60
CA LEU A 102 2.69 -0.51 -4.13
C LEU A 102 1.26 -0.83 -3.75
N LEU A 103 0.57 0.08 -3.04
CA LEU A 103 -0.84 -0.09 -2.67
C LEU A 103 -1.79 -0.10 -3.89
N LYS A 104 -1.52 0.74 -4.89
CA LYS A 104 -2.30 0.75 -6.14
C LYS A 104 -2.08 -0.54 -6.93
N LEU A 105 -0.84 -1.00 -7.02
CA LEU A 105 -0.48 -2.24 -7.71
C LEU A 105 -1.12 -3.46 -7.01
N SER A 106 -1.02 -3.53 -5.68
CA SER A 106 -1.63 -4.63 -4.90
C SER A 106 -3.15 -4.67 -5.06
N GLY A 107 -3.80 -3.50 -5.04
CA GLY A 107 -5.25 -3.42 -5.24
C GLY A 107 -5.71 -3.94 -6.61
N ILE A 108 -4.95 -3.63 -7.67
CA ILE A 108 -5.25 -4.15 -9.02
C ILE A 108 -5.08 -5.66 -9.09
N LEU A 109 -3.96 -6.19 -8.57
CA LEU A 109 -3.68 -7.62 -8.61
C LEU A 109 -4.70 -8.42 -7.78
N LEU A 110 -5.07 -7.92 -6.60
CA LEU A 110 -6.08 -8.53 -5.73
C LEU A 110 -7.47 -8.50 -6.38
N GLY A 111 -7.85 -7.37 -6.99
CA GLY A 111 -9.12 -7.28 -7.72
C GLY A 111 -9.19 -8.26 -8.89
N LEU A 112 -8.08 -8.43 -9.62
CA LEU A 112 -7.98 -9.40 -10.69
C LEU A 112 -8.08 -10.84 -10.16
N SER A 113 -7.39 -11.16 -9.06
CA SER A 113 -7.41 -12.51 -8.51
C SER A 113 -8.80 -12.90 -8.00
N ILE A 114 -9.49 -12.01 -7.28
CA ILE A 114 -10.86 -12.22 -6.82
C ILE A 114 -11.82 -12.43 -8.01
N LEU A 115 -11.70 -11.60 -9.05
CA LEU A 115 -12.53 -11.74 -10.25
C LEU A 115 -12.33 -13.13 -10.90
N LEU A 116 -11.08 -13.58 -11.00
CA LEU A 116 -10.75 -14.89 -11.55
C LEU A 116 -11.25 -16.03 -10.66
N THR A 117 -11.19 -15.88 -9.32
CA THR A 117 -11.78 -16.85 -8.38
C THR A 117 -13.28 -16.96 -8.58
N ILE A 118 -14.01 -15.83 -8.67
CA ILE A 118 -15.46 -15.84 -8.90
C ILE A 118 -15.79 -16.51 -10.23
N LEU A 119 -15.04 -16.21 -11.30
CA LEU A 119 -15.25 -16.85 -12.60
C LEU A 119 -14.95 -18.35 -12.56
N TYR A 120 -13.93 -18.77 -11.81
CA TYR A 120 -13.61 -20.18 -11.63
C TYR A 120 -14.70 -20.93 -10.87
N GLU A 121 -15.31 -20.33 -9.84
CA GLU A 121 -16.41 -20.96 -9.10
C GLU A 121 -17.73 -21.04 -9.88
N VAL A 122 -17.91 -20.19 -10.90
CA VAL A 122 -19.13 -20.13 -11.73
C VAL A 122 -19.08 -21.11 -12.92
N ILE A 123 -17.90 -21.56 -13.33
CA ILE A 123 -17.67 -22.47 -14.47
C ILE A 123 -17.55 -23.91 -13.98
#